data_AF-A0A2V1AKW2-F1
#
_entry.id   AF-A0A2V1AKW2-F1
#
_cell.length_a   1.000
_cell.length_b   1.000
_cell.length_c   1.000
_cell.angle_alpha   90.00
_cell.angle_beta   90.00
_cell.angle_gamma   90.00
#
_symmetry.space_group_name_H-M   'P 1'
#
loop_
_entity.id
_entity.type
_entity.pdbx_description
1 polymer ?
#
loop_
_entity_poly.entity_id
_entity_poly.type
_entity_poly.pdbx_seq_one_letter_code
_entity_poly.pdbx_strand_id
1 'polypeptide(L)'
;MIKRGLATATKGQFTVFDRAAKLSQRNRAALHPEISRKADYLRDEVSLRTVERLGFILREFPRVLDFGCHSGNFLKSLCKKSEVPPGGDHADVEMTKQLNEDKVKIKSKIQELVMLDSSESMLFRDVNEDYLKEFPGKVQRIVADEESFDHEVLQPESFDAVISNLSLHWINDLPQILKNINTVLNPDGMFMGTLFGGDTLYELRTSLQLAELERRGGMSQECRPWCI
;
A
#
# COMPACT_ATOMS: atom_id res chain seq x y z
N MET A 1 21.20 20.74 -15.05
CA MET A 1 20.76 19.68 -14.12
C MET A 1 19.85 20.34 -13.08
N ILE A 2 18.53 20.15 -13.16
CA ILE A 2 17.56 20.78 -12.26
C ILE A 2 17.42 19.86 -11.05
N LYS A 3 17.89 20.31 -9.87
CA LYS A 3 17.71 19.55 -8.61
C LYS A 3 16.22 19.55 -8.24
N ARG A 4 15.63 18.37 -8.06
CA ARG A 4 14.24 18.22 -7.58
C ARG A 4 14.21 18.56 -6.09
N GLY A 5 13.40 19.54 -5.70
CA GLY A 5 13.19 19.90 -4.30
C GLY A 5 11.88 19.31 -3.79
N LEU A 6 11.88 18.84 -2.53
CA LEU A 6 10.65 18.50 -1.80
C LEU A 6 9.77 19.74 -1.74
N ALA A 7 8.47 19.57 -1.95
CA ALA A 7 7.56 20.70 -1.87
C ALA A 7 6.86 20.77 -0.50
N THR A 8 6.64 22.00 -0.06
CA THR A 8 6.10 22.35 1.25
C THR A 8 4.59 22.55 1.16
N ALA A 9 3.84 22.03 2.13
CA ALA A 9 2.39 22.16 2.18
C ALA A 9 1.93 23.61 1.99
N THR A 10 1.00 23.83 1.06
CA THR A 10 0.40 25.14 0.81
C THR A 10 -0.65 25.48 1.88
N LYS A 11 -0.51 26.64 2.54
CA LYS A 11 -1.53 27.17 3.47
C LYS A 11 -2.87 27.37 2.75
N GLY A 12 -3.92 26.70 3.24
CA GLY A 12 -5.30 26.81 2.71
C GLY A 12 -5.97 25.50 2.33
N GLN A 13 -5.35 24.36 2.65
CA GLN A 13 -5.82 23.04 2.24
C GLN A 13 -7.03 22.57 3.05
N PHE A 14 -8.07 22.12 2.36
CA PHE A 14 -9.22 21.48 3.01
C PHE A 14 -8.79 20.12 3.55
N THR A 15 -8.91 19.93 4.87
CA THR A 15 -8.76 18.61 5.50
C THR A 15 -10.04 17.82 5.27
N VAL A 16 -10.06 17.03 4.21
CA VAL A 16 -11.20 16.17 3.86
C VAL A 16 -11.17 14.89 4.70
N PHE A 17 -9.97 14.35 4.96
CA PHE A 17 -9.79 13.09 5.67
C PHE A 17 -9.19 13.32 7.06
N ASP A 18 -9.91 12.89 8.10
CA ASP A 18 -9.39 12.85 9.47
C ASP A 18 -8.39 11.70 9.62
N ARG A 19 -7.11 12.05 9.50
CA ARG A 19 -6.00 11.11 9.59
C ARG A 19 -5.74 10.65 11.02
N ALA A 20 -6.05 11.46 12.03
CA ALA A 20 -5.90 11.07 13.44
C ALA A 20 -6.93 10.00 13.81
N ALA A 21 -8.19 10.18 13.41
CA ALA A 21 -9.23 9.17 13.57
C ALA A 21 -8.87 7.90 12.81
N LYS A 22 -8.35 8.02 11.57
CA LYS A 22 -7.90 6.87 10.78
C LYS A 22 -6.76 6.11 11.45
N LEU A 23 -5.74 6.81 11.95
CA LEU A 23 -4.62 6.22 12.68
C LEU A 23 -5.12 5.49 13.93
N SER A 24 -6.01 6.13 14.71
CA SER A 24 -6.62 5.50 15.89
C SER A 24 -7.40 4.22 15.54
N GLN A 25 -8.18 4.23 14.46
CA GLN A 25 -8.89 3.04 13.97
C GLN A 25 -7.93 1.91 13.57
N ARG A 26 -6.83 2.24 12.89
CA ARG A 26 -5.80 1.28 12.47
C ARG A 26 -5.08 0.67 13.68
N ASN A 27 -4.72 1.51 14.65
CA ASN A 27 -4.07 1.06 15.88
C ASN A 27 -4.99 0.11 16.67
N ARG A 28 -6.29 0.42 16.76
CA ARG A 28 -7.26 -0.48 17.38
C ARG A 28 -7.40 -1.82 16.65
N ALA A 29 -7.40 -1.81 15.31
CA ALA A 29 -7.48 -3.04 14.53
C ALA A 29 -6.26 -3.95 14.78
N ALA A 30 -5.07 -3.37 14.92
CA ALA A 30 -3.85 -4.12 15.22
C ALA A 30 -3.86 -4.85 16.57
N LEU A 31 -4.66 -4.39 17.55
CA LEU A 31 -4.81 -5.06 18.86
C LEU A 31 -5.46 -6.45 18.76
N HIS A 32 -6.15 -6.74 17.66
CA HIS A 32 -6.79 -8.03 17.41
C HIS A 32 -6.32 -8.62 16.07
N PRO A 33 -5.08 -9.15 15.98
CA PRO A 33 -4.49 -9.59 14.71
C PRO A 33 -5.36 -10.60 13.96
N GLU A 34 -5.93 -11.59 14.65
CA GLU A 34 -6.77 -12.63 14.04
C GLU A 34 -8.01 -12.08 13.34
N ILE A 35 -8.66 -11.08 13.94
CA ILE A 35 -9.83 -10.43 13.33
C ILE A 35 -9.36 -9.49 12.22
N SER A 36 -8.29 -8.74 12.46
CA SER A 36 -7.75 -7.81 11.47
C SER A 36 -7.33 -8.51 10.17
N ARG A 37 -6.71 -9.70 10.26
CA ARG A 37 -6.28 -10.50 9.11
C ARG A 37 -7.43 -10.93 8.22
N LYS A 38 -8.61 -11.19 8.80
CA LYS A 38 -9.83 -11.52 8.03
C LYS A 38 -10.29 -10.37 7.13
N ALA A 39 -9.93 -9.13 7.45
CA ALA A 39 -10.28 -7.95 6.68
C ALA A 39 -9.19 -7.53 5.67
N ASP A 40 -8.09 -8.29 5.55
CA ASP A 40 -6.99 -7.94 4.65
C ASP A 40 -7.16 -8.47 3.22
N TYR A 41 -8.21 -9.25 2.94
CA TYR A 41 -8.46 -9.88 1.64
C TYR A 41 -8.32 -8.91 0.44
N LEU A 42 -8.82 -7.69 0.58
CA LEU A 42 -8.75 -6.69 -0.50
C LEU A 42 -7.33 -6.16 -0.70
N ARG A 43 -6.55 -6.02 0.38
CA ARG A 43 -5.13 -5.62 0.30
C ARG A 43 -4.27 -6.75 -0.22
N ASP A 44 -4.57 -7.98 0.18
CA ASP A 44 -3.90 -9.18 -0.31
C ASP A 44 -4.12 -9.33 -1.83
N GLU A 45 -5.35 -9.18 -2.31
CA GLU A 45 -5.70 -9.22 -3.73
C GLU A 45 -4.97 -8.13 -4.53
N VAL A 46 -5.00 -6.88 -4.06
CA VAL A 46 -4.27 -5.78 -4.72
C VAL A 46 -2.76 -6.04 -4.73
N SER A 47 -2.22 -6.59 -3.64
CA SER A 47 -0.79 -6.91 -3.55
C SER A 47 -0.41 -8.02 -4.52
N LEU A 48 -1.24 -9.05 -4.71
CA LEU A 48 -1.02 -10.10 -5.71
C LEU A 48 -1.02 -9.53 -7.13
N ARG A 49 -2.01 -8.70 -7.49
CA ARG A 49 -2.05 -8.02 -8.80
C ARG A 49 -0.87 -7.06 -9.02
N THR A 50 -0.34 -6.49 -7.95
CA THR A 50 0.87 -5.67 -8.02
C THR A 50 2.07 -6.53 -8.39
N VAL A 51 2.24 -7.68 -7.73
CA VAL A 51 3.29 -8.66 -8.04
C VAL A 51 3.18 -9.14 -9.48
N GLU A 52 1.97 -9.48 -9.97
CA GLU A 52 1.76 -9.86 -11.38
C GLU A 52 2.26 -8.79 -12.35
N ARG A 53 1.93 -7.51 -12.10
CA ARG A 53 2.39 -6.41 -12.95
C ARG A 53 3.89 -6.21 -12.89
N LEU A 54 4.49 -6.35 -11.71
CA LEU A 54 5.95 -6.28 -11.55
C LEU A 54 6.67 -7.43 -12.27
N GLY A 55 6.01 -8.57 -12.47
CA GLY A 55 6.56 -9.71 -13.21
C GLY A 55 6.96 -9.37 -14.65
N PHE A 56 6.24 -8.45 -15.30
CA PHE A 56 6.52 -7.97 -16.65
C PHE A 56 7.66 -6.94 -16.72
N ILE A 57 8.13 -6.42 -15.58
CA ILE A 57 9.12 -5.35 -15.54
C ILE A 57 10.51 -5.96 -15.58
N LEU A 58 11.20 -5.76 -16.70
CA LEU A 58 12.53 -6.34 -16.93
C LEU A 58 13.66 -5.64 -16.15
N ARG A 59 13.42 -4.43 -15.65
CA ARG A 59 14.40 -3.63 -14.92
C ARG A 59 14.61 -4.16 -13.49
N GLU A 60 15.81 -3.95 -12.97
CA GLU A 60 16.16 -4.12 -11.56
C GLU A 60 15.70 -2.93 -10.72
N PHE A 61 15.30 -3.18 -9.48
CA PHE A 61 14.89 -2.15 -8.52
C PHE A 61 15.43 -2.52 -7.13
N PRO A 62 16.75 -2.40 -6.91
CA PRO A 62 17.38 -2.92 -5.70
C PRO A 62 16.87 -2.26 -4.43
N ARG A 63 16.47 -0.98 -4.46
CA ARG A 63 15.89 -0.29 -3.31
C ARG A 63 14.45 0.15 -3.57
N VAL A 64 13.51 -0.48 -2.87
CA VAL A 64 12.06 -0.27 -3.05
C VAL A 64 11.44 0.36 -1.80
N LEU A 65 10.61 1.37 -1.99
CA LEU A 65 9.75 1.93 -0.94
C LEU A 65 8.33 1.37 -1.09
N ASP A 66 7.83 0.69 -0.07
CA ASP A 66 6.41 0.35 0.09
C ASP A 66 5.74 1.45 0.93
N PHE A 67 5.08 2.37 0.24
CA PHE A 67 4.52 3.61 0.77
C PHE A 67 3.08 3.41 1.24
N GLY A 68 2.88 3.45 2.55
CA GLY A 68 1.60 3.15 3.20
C GLY A 68 1.32 1.66 3.29
N CYS A 69 2.34 0.89 3.68
CA CYS A 69 2.38 -0.57 3.59
C CYS A 69 1.43 -1.33 4.53
N HIS A 70 0.76 -0.66 5.48
CA HIS A 70 -0.10 -1.30 6.49
C HIS A 70 0.67 -2.37 7.28
N SER A 71 0.25 -3.62 7.23
CA SER A 71 0.90 -4.76 7.89
C SER A 71 1.89 -5.48 6.98
N GLY A 72 2.24 -4.88 5.84
CA GLY A 72 3.17 -5.46 4.87
C GLY A 72 2.55 -6.46 3.91
N ASN A 73 1.34 -6.19 3.41
CA ASN A 73 0.66 -7.08 2.46
C ASN A 73 1.49 -7.33 1.19
N PHE A 74 2.23 -6.34 0.70
CA PHE A 74 3.12 -6.53 -0.45
C PHE A 74 4.26 -7.51 -0.15
N LEU A 75 4.98 -7.32 0.97
CA LEU A 75 6.02 -8.25 1.42
C LEU A 75 5.46 -9.65 1.65
N LYS A 76 4.28 -9.76 2.29
CA LYS A 76 3.55 -11.03 2.46
C LYS A 76 3.26 -11.70 1.12
N SER A 77 2.78 -10.96 0.11
CA SER A 77 2.50 -11.51 -1.21
C SER A 77 3.75 -12.00 -1.95
N LEU A 78 4.90 -11.36 -1.76
CA LEU A 78 6.18 -11.81 -2.32
C LEU A 78 6.69 -13.09 -1.64
N CYS A 79 6.54 -13.19 -0.33
CA CYS A 79 7.07 -14.30 0.46
C CYS A 79 6.15 -15.52 0.47
N LYS A 80 4.84 -15.33 0.62
CA LYS A 80 3.88 -16.43 0.73
C LYS A 80 3.63 -17.05 -0.63
N LYS A 81 3.82 -18.36 -0.76
CA LYS A 81 3.44 -19.12 -1.95
C LYS A 81 1.93 -19.04 -2.19
N SER A 82 1.55 -18.82 -3.44
CA SER A 82 0.16 -18.95 -3.87
C SER A 82 -0.17 -20.43 -4.08
N GLU A 83 -1.36 -20.82 -3.65
CA GLU A 83 -1.91 -22.15 -3.86
C GLU A 83 -3.00 -22.09 -4.93
N VAL A 84 -3.20 -23.21 -5.62
CA VAL A 84 -4.27 -23.32 -6.62
C VAL A 84 -5.61 -23.29 -5.90
N PRO A 85 -6.58 -22.47 -6.35
CA PRO A 85 -7.90 -22.43 -5.75
C PRO A 85 -8.57 -23.82 -5.71
N PRO A 86 -9.38 -24.12 -4.68
CA PRO A 86 -10.14 -25.36 -4.64
C PRO A 86 -11.06 -25.50 -5.86
N GLY A 87 -10.90 -26.59 -6.61
CA GLY A 87 -11.64 -26.82 -7.87
C GLY A 87 -11.04 -26.13 -9.10
N GLY A 88 -9.81 -25.59 -8.98
CA GLY A 88 -9.12 -24.95 -10.10
C GLY A 88 -8.81 -25.91 -11.25
N ASP A 89 -8.90 -25.39 -12.46
CA ASP A 89 -8.63 -26.13 -13.69
C ASP A 89 -7.14 -26.09 -14.08
N HIS A 90 -6.81 -26.55 -15.29
CA HIS A 90 -5.44 -26.50 -15.79
C HIS A 90 -4.90 -25.07 -15.89
N ALA A 91 -5.74 -24.09 -16.26
CA ALA A 91 -5.33 -22.71 -16.39
C ALA A 91 -5.01 -22.09 -15.02
N ASP A 92 -5.79 -22.43 -13.98
CA ASP A 92 -5.51 -21.99 -12.61
C ASP A 92 -4.18 -22.52 -12.08
N VAL A 93 -3.87 -23.79 -12.39
CA VAL A 93 -2.58 -24.41 -12.04
C VAL A 93 -1.42 -23.68 -12.71
N GLU A 94 -1.54 -23.41 -14.01
CA GLU A 94 -0.50 -22.76 -14.80
C GLU A 94 -0.29 -21.30 -14.38
N MET A 95 -1.38 -20.56 -14.14
CA MET A 95 -1.34 -19.19 -13.64
C MET A 95 -0.71 -19.12 -12.24
N THR A 96 -1.08 -20.03 -11.34
CA THR A 96 -0.50 -20.09 -9.98
C THR A 96 1.00 -20.40 -10.03
N LYS A 97 1.42 -21.31 -10.93
CA LYS A 97 2.83 -21.62 -11.14
C LYS A 97 3.59 -20.40 -11.64
N GLN A 98 3.09 -19.74 -12.69
CA GLN A 98 3.68 -18.53 -13.26
C GLN A 98 3.81 -17.41 -12.20
N LEU A 99 2.75 -17.18 -11.42
CA LEU A 99 2.75 -16.19 -10.34
C LEU A 99 3.82 -16.49 -9.28
N ASN A 100 3.97 -17.76 -8.89
CA ASN A 100 5.01 -18.17 -7.93
C ASN A 100 6.43 -18.01 -8.51
N GLU A 101 6.63 -18.26 -9.80
CA GLU A 101 7.90 -17.97 -10.48
C GLU A 101 8.21 -16.48 -10.51
N ASP A 102 7.20 -15.65 -10.79
CA ASP A 102 7.36 -14.19 -10.83
C ASP A 102 7.64 -13.61 -9.44
N LYS A 103 7.00 -14.14 -8.38
CA LYS A 103 7.36 -13.81 -6.99
C LYS A 103 8.85 -14.05 -6.71
N VAL A 104 9.40 -15.18 -7.17
CA VAL A 104 10.83 -15.49 -7.00
C VAL A 104 11.71 -14.49 -7.76
N LYS A 105 11.38 -14.19 -9.02
CA LYS A 105 12.10 -13.21 -9.84
C LYS A 105 12.07 -11.81 -9.22
N ILE A 106 10.92 -11.39 -8.70
CA ILE A 106 10.77 -10.07 -8.09
C ILE A 106 11.54 -10.01 -6.76
N LYS A 107 11.47 -11.06 -5.94
CA LYS A 107 12.27 -11.16 -4.70
C LYS A 107 13.77 -11.00 -4.97
N SER A 108 14.29 -11.58 -6.04
CA SER A 108 15.71 -11.44 -6.38
C SER A 108 16.11 -10.03 -6.85
N LYS A 109 15.16 -9.24 -7.36
CA LYS A 109 15.40 -7.86 -7.82
C LYS A 109 15.47 -6.85 -6.67
N ILE A 110 14.92 -7.19 -5.50
CA ILE A 110 14.84 -6.30 -4.34
C ILE A 110 15.93 -6.66 -3.34
N GLN A 111 16.90 -5.77 -3.17
CA GLN A 111 17.96 -5.92 -2.16
C GLN A 111 17.55 -5.29 -0.83
N GLU A 112 16.83 -4.17 -0.87
CA GLU A 112 16.29 -3.49 0.30
C GLU A 112 14.83 -3.08 0.05
N LEU A 113 13.94 -3.53 0.93
CA LEU A 113 12.53 -3.12 0.98
C LEU A 113 12.32 -2.23 2.21
N VAL A 114 12.04 -0.95 1.96
CA VAL A 114 11.68 0.02 2.99
C VAL A 114 10.17 0.09 3.07
N MET A 115 9.62 -0.36 4.19
CA MET A 115 8.20 -0.34 4.49
C MET A 115 7.90 0.91 5.33
N LEU A 116 7.07 1.81 4.81
CA LEU A 116 6.71 3.06 5.48
C LEU A 116 5.22 3.08 5.80
N ASP A 117 4.89 3.39 7.05
CA ASP A 117 3.50 3.56 7.47
C ASP A 117 3.40 4.40 8.75
N SER A 118 2.32 5.18 8.91
CA SER A 118 2.07 6.00 10.11
C SER A 118 1.72 5.20 11.37
N SER A 119 1.21 3.97 11.23
CA SER A 119 0.77 3.12 12.34
C SER A 119 1.83 2.08 12.69
N GLU A 120 2.56 2.32 13.78
CA GLU A 120 3.53 1.37 14.34
C GLU A 120 2.89 0.00 14.60
N SER A 121 1.74 -0.04 15.28
CA SER A 121 1.08 -1.29 15.62
C SER A 121 0.66 -2.11 14.40
N MET A 122 0.29 -1.47 13.28
CA MET A 122 0.01 -2.21 12.04
C MET A 122 1.31 -2.70 11.40
N LEU A 123 2.32 -1.84 11.31
CA LEU A 123 3.61 -2.12 10.68
C LEU A 123 4.33 -3.33 11.30
N PHE A 124 4.19 -3.51 12.61
CA PHE A 124 4.81 -4.61 13.36
C PHE A 124 3.86 -5.77 13.66
N ARG A 125 2.59 -5.73 13.21
CA ARG A 125 1.57 -6.74 13.53
C ARG A 125 2.00 -8.17 13.17
N ASP A 126 2.59 -8.34 11.98
CA ASP A 126 2.92 -9.65 11.40
C ASP A 126 4.44 -9.90 11.35
N VAL A 127 5.24 -9.18 12.13
CA VAL A 127 6.72 -9.25 12.05
C VAL A 127 7.30 -10.63 12.35
N ASN A 128 6.60 -11.45 13.12
CA ASN A 128 7.06 -12.77 13.58
C ASN A 128 6.63 -13.92 12.68
N GLU A 129 5.99 -13.64 11.54
CA GLU A 129 5.51 -14.67 10.63
C GLU A 129 6.67 -15.37 9.90
N ASP A 130 6.66 -16.69 9.86
CA ASP A 130 7.77 -17.49 9.35
C ASP A 130 8.08 -17.27 7.87
N TYR A 131 7.04 -17.01 7.06
CA TYR A 131 7.21 -16.77 5.62
C TYR A 131 8.07 -15.54 5.33
N LEU A 132 8.16 -14.57 6.26
CA LEU A 132 8.99 -13.38 6.07
C LEU A 132 10.49 -13.70 6.01
N LYS A 133 10.91 -14.84 6.57
CA LYS A 133 12.30 -15.33 6.51
C LYS A 133 12.70 -15.73 5.09
N GLU A 134 11.75 -15.96 4.19
CA GLU A 134 12.04 -16.26 2.77
C GLU A 134 12.47 -15.03 1.96
N PHE A 135 12.38 -13.83 2.52
CA PHE A 135 12.81 -12.63 1.81
C PHE A 135 14.35 -12.55 1.80
N PRO A 136 15.01 -12.53 0.63
CA PRO A 136 16.46 -12.57 0.55
C PRO A 136 17.13 -11.23 0.91
N GLY A 137 16.41 -10.13 0.77
CA GLY A 137 16.92 -8.78 1.00
C GLY A 137 16.76 -8.28 2.44
N LYS A 138 17.20 -7.04 2.66
CA LYS A 138 16.98 -6.33 3.92
C LYS A 138 15.57 -5.73 3.95
N VAL A 139 14.81 -5.98 5.01
CA VAL A 139 13.52 -5.32 5.25
C VAL A 139 13.70 -4.27 6.33
N GLN A 140 13.48 -2.99 5.99
CA GLN A 140 13.48 -1.88 6.94
C GLN A 140 12.05 -1.40 7.17
N ARG A 141 11.62 -1.28 8.42
CA ARG A 141 10.30 -0.78 8.80
C ARG A 141 10.44 0.61 9.41
N ILE A 142 9.73 1.58 8.86
CA ILE A 142 9.81 2.99 9.23
C ILE A 142 8.42 3.49 9.62
N VAL A 143 8.30 3.99 10.84
CA VAL A 143 7.10 4.66 11.31
C VAL A 143 7.23 6.14 10.98
N ALA A 144 6.47 6.60 10.00
CA ALA A 144 6.48 7.98 9.56
C ALA A 144 5.12 8.38 8.98
N ASP A 145 4.81 9.66 9.10
CA ASP A 145 3.60 10.22 8.48
C ASP A 145 3.80 10.33 6.96
N GLU A 146 2.93 9.63 6.21
CA GLU A 146 2.95 9.61 4.75
C GLU A 146 2.76 11.00 4.12
N GLU A 147 2.02 11.90 4.76
CA GLU A 147 1.72 13.25 4.24
C GLU A 147 2.79 14.28 4.61
N SER A 148 3.38 14.16 5.79
CA SER A 148 4.47 15.05 6.24
C SER A 148 5.73 14.83 5.41
N PHE A 149 6.00 13.58 5.01
CA PHE A 149 7.12 13.21 4.13
C PHE A 149 8.48 13.75 4.61
N ASP A 150 8.68 13.84 5.92
CA ASP A 150 9.81 14.49 6.57
C ASP A 150 10.86 13.51 7.12
N HIS A 151 10.57 12.22 7.05
CA HIS A 151 11.46 11.19 7.58
C HIS A 151 12.79 11.13 6.81
N GLU A 152 13.90 10.98 7.54
CA GLU A 152 15.27 11.00 6.99
C GLU A 152 15.55 9.95 5.92
N VAL A 153 14.77 8.87 5.89
CA VAL A 153 14.89 7.82 4.85
C VAL A 153 14.43 8.30 3.47
N LEU A 154 13.59 9.34 3.41
CA LEU A 154 12.98 9.89 2.21
C LEU A 154 13.88 10.97 1.58
N GLN A 155 15.12 10.59 1.28
CA GLN A 155 16.05 11.49 0.60
C GLN A 155 15.74 11.58 -0.90
N PRO A 156 16.06 12.72 -1.55
CA PRO A 156 15.96 12.82 -3.00
C PRO A 156 16.84 11.76 -3.69
N GLU A 157 16.34 11.20 -4.81
CA GLU A 157 17.08 10.23 -5.63
C GLU A 157 17.68 9.07 -4.81
N SER A 158 16.83 8.42 -4.01
CA SER A 158 17.26 7.36 -3.09
C SER A 158 16.59 6.02 -3.32
N PHE A 159 15.50 5.96 -4.10
CA PHE A 159 14.74 4.74 -4.38
C PHE A 159 14.64 4.46 -5.89
N ASP A 160 14.72 3.20 -6.27
CA ASP A 160 14.55 2.76 -7.67
C ASP A 160 13.08 2.50 -8.01
N ALA A 161 12.30 2.10 -7.01
CA ALA A 161 10.87 1.91 -7.13
C ALA A 161 10.12 2.39 -5.88
N VAL A 162 8.94 2.97 -6.10
CA VAL A 162 7.97 3.30 -5.05
C VAL A 162 6.66 2.60 -5.40
N ILE A 163 6.17 1.78 -4.47
CA ILE A 163 4.91 1.03 -4.59
C ILE A 163 3.96 1.60 -3.54
N SER A 164 2.71 1.88 -3.91
CA SER A 164 1.69 2.28 -2.95
C SER A 164 0.37 1.58 -3.24
N ASN A 165 -0.05 0.71 -2.32
CA ASN A 165 -1.26 -0.09 -2.48
C ASN A 165 -2.37 0.39 -1.54
N LEU A 166 -3.42 0.97 -2.11
CA LEU A 166 -4.63 1.45 -1.40
C LEU A 166 -4.37 2.43 -0.25
N SER A 167 -3.26 3.17 -0.28
CA SER A 167 -2.92 4.17 0.75
C SER A 167 -3.26 5.60 0.34
N LEU A 168 -2.95 5.98 -0.91
CA LEU A 168 -3.00 7.36 -1.41
C LEU A 168 -4.36 8.05 -1.30
N HIS A 169 -5.45 7.28 -1.21
CA HIS A 169 -6.81 7.82 -1.03
C HIS A 169 -7.03 8.59 0.27
N TRP A 170 -6.17 8.40 1.26
CA TRP A 170 -6.28 9.03 2.58
C TRP A 170 -5.40 10.26 2.73
N ILE A 171 -4.73 10.68 1.67
CA ILE A 171 -3.88 11.86 1.63
C ILE A 171 -4.74 13.07 1.22
N ASN A 172 -4.65 14.17 1.97
CA ASN A 172 -5.37 15.40 1.62
C ASN A 172 -4.67 16.14 0.47
N ASP A 173 -3.33 16.15 0.47
CA ASP A 173 -2.52 16.71 -0.63
C ASP A 173 -1.88 15.65 -1.54
N LEU A 174 -2.71 15.00 -2.35
CA LEU A 174 -2.21 14.00 -3.29
C LEU A 174 -1.19 14.58 -4.32
N PRO A 175 -1.40 15.76 -4.94
CA PRO A 175 -0.42 16.33 -5.87
C PRO A 175 0.95 16.55 -5.24
N GLN A 176 1.00 17.05 -4.00
CA GLN A 176 2.23 17.25 -3.26
C GLN A 176 2.94 15.93 -2.96
N ILE A 177 2.20 14.91 -2.54
CA ILE A 177 2.78 13.58 -2.30
C ILE A 177 3.30 12.95 -3.58
N LEU A 178 2.62 13.08 -4.71
CA LEU A 178 3.14 12.59 -5.99
C LEU A 178 4.43 13.32 -6.41
N LYS A 179 4.53 14.62 -6.13
CA LYS A 179 5.77 15.39 -6.37
C LYS A 179 6.92 14.95 -5.45
N ASN A 180 6.63 14.67 -4.18
CA ASN A 180 7.60 14.17 -3.22
C ASN A 180 8.08 12.76 -3.60
N ILE A 181 7.16 11.87 -3.99
CA ILE A 181 7.46 10.54 -4.54
C ILE A 181 8.37 10.65 -5.77
N ASN A 182 8.08 11.58 -6.70
CA ASN A 182 8.93 11.82 -7.86
C ASN A 182 10.34 12.32 -7.48
N THR A 183 10.47 13.03 -6.36
CA THR A 183 11.75 13.58 -5.87
C THR A 183 12.62 12.48 -5.25
N VAL A 184 12.04 11.54 -4.51
CA VAL A 184 12.79 10.44 -3.89
C VAL A 184 13.16 9.33 -4.87
N LEU A 185 12.47 9.26 -6.00
CA LEU A 185 12.81 8.33 -7.07
C LEU A 185 14.07 8.78 -7.80
N ASN A 186 14.97 7.81 -8.04
CA ASN A 186 16.09 7.94 -8.95
C ASN A 186 15.62 8.39 -10.35
N PRO A 187 16.51 8.99 -11.16
CA PRO A 187 16.26 9.11 -12.60
C PRO A 187 15.84 7.75 -13.18
N ASP A 188 14.79 7.77 -14.00
CA ASP A 188 14.12 6.58 -14.54
C ASP A 188 13.47 5.65 -13.50
N GLY A 189 13.40 6.03 -12.22
CA GLY A 189 12.74 5.28 -11.15
C GLY A 189 11.26 4.99 -11.44
N MET A 190 10.77 3.87 -10.94
CA MET A 190 9.41 3.41 -11.18
C MET A 190 8.48 3.82 -10.04
N PHE A 191 7.31 4.35 -10.38
CA PHE A 191 6.21 4.49 -9.44
C PHE A 191 5.04 3.59 -9.83
N MET A 192 4.49 2.83 -8.87
CA MET A 192 3.29 2.03 -9.05
C MET A 192 2.31 2.28 -7.90
N GLY A 193 1.18 2.91 -8.21
CA GLY A 193 0.10 3.14 -7.26
C GLY A 193 -1.14 2.35 -7.64
N THR A 194 -1.76 1.66 -6.68
CA THR A 194 -3.07 1.03 -6.86
C THR A 194 -4.12 1.79 -6.06
N LEU A 195 -5.16 2.25 -6.77
CA LEU A 195 -6.25 3.05 -6.23
C LEU A 195 -7.62 2.47 -6.65
N PHE A 196 -8.65 2.63 -5.82
CA PHE A 196 -10.05 2.46 -6.20
C PHE A 196 -10.46 3.50 -7.24
N GLY A 197 -11.16 3.07 -8.28
CA GLY A 197 -11.79 3.98 -9.25
C GLY A 197 -13.14 4.49 -8.74
N GLY A 198 -13.67 5.53 -9.39
CA GLY A 198 -14.94 6.17 -9.01
C GLY A 198 -16.13 5.22 -8.92
N ASP A 199 -16.24 4.27 -9.86
CA ASP A 199 -17.32 3.27 -9.90
C ASP A 199 -17.04 2.02 -9.05
N THR A 200 -15.89 1.97 -8.36
CA THR A 200 -15.54 0.83 -7.51
C THR A 200 -16.31 0.91 -6.18
N LEU A 201 -16.79 -0.23 -5.69
CA LEU A 201 -17.56 -0.34 -4.43
C LEU A 201 -18.87 0.48 -4.40
N TYR A 202 -19.48 0.79 -5.55
CA TYR A 202 -20.70 1.60 -5.62
C TYR A 202 -21.87 1.01 -4.80
N GLU A 203 -21.99 -0.32 -4.74
CA GLU A 203 -23.03 -1.02 -3.96
C GLU A 203 -22.84 -0.79 -2.46
N LEU A 204 -21.59 -0.89 -2.00
CA LEU A 204 -21.23 -0.64 -0.60
C LEU A 204 -21.42 0.84 -0.26
N ARG A 205 -21.01 1.75 -1.16
CA ARG A 205 -21.26 3.20 -1.04
C ARG A 205 -22.75 3.46 -0.86
N THR A 206 -23.57 2.98 -1.79
CA THR A 206 -25.02 3.17 -1.78
C THR A 206 -25.65 2.60 -0.50
N SER A 207 -25.23 1.40 -0.10
CA SER A 207 -25.74 0.77 1.13
C SER A 207 -25.40 1.57 2.39
N LEU A 208 -24.19 2.12 2.47
CA LEU A 208 -23.78 2.97 3.60
C LEU A 208 -24.52 4.31 3.60
N GLN A 209 -24.68 4.93 2.42
CA GLN A 209 -25.42 6.19 2.29
C GLN A 209 -26.89 6.02 2.70
N LEU A 210 -27.54 4.94 2.27
CA LEU A 210 -28.91 4.60 2.67
C LEU A 210 -29.01 4.35 4.17
N ALA A 211 -28.07 3.59 4.75
CA ALA A 211 -28.05 3.30 6.18
C ALA A 211 -27.82 4.57 7.03
N GLU A 212 -26.98 5.50 6.58
CA GLU A 212 -26.80 6.80 7.25
C GLU A 212 -28.05 7.66 7.14
N LEU A 213 -28.67 7.72 5.96
CA LEU A 213 -29.90 8.47 5.76
C LEU A 213 -31.02 7.96 6.68
N GLU A 214 -31.20 6.63 6.76
CA GLU A 214 -32.22 6.00 7.60
C GLU A 214 -31.95 6.23 9.10
N ARG A 215 -30.70 6.11 9.55
CA ARG A 215 -30.35 6.17 10.99
C ARG A 215 -30.08 7.57 11.52
N ARG A 216 -29.53 8.46 10.70
CA ARG A 216 -29.05 9.79 11.10
C ARG A 216 -29.83 10.93 10.46
N GLY A 217 -30.75 10.65 9.54
CA GLY A 217 -31.56 11.67 8.85
C GLY A 217 -30.76 12.54 7.90
N GLY A 218 -29.53 12.15 7.56
CA GLY A 218 -28.61 12.91 6.71
C GLY A 218 -27.31 12.15 6.43
N MET A 219 -26.52 12.66 5.50
CA MET A 219 -25.25 12.05 5.09
C MET A 219 -24.06 12.83 5.66
N SER A 220 -23.07 12.12 6.22
CA SER A 220 -21.87 12.75 6.77
C SER A 220 -20.84 13.08 5.68
N GLN A 221 -20.17 14.24 5.79
CA GLN A 221 -19.09 14.65 4.87
C GLN A 221 -17.76 13.94 5.13
N GLU A 222 -17.58 13.33 6.31
CA GLU A 222 -16.35 12.66 6.78
C GLU A 222 -16.13 11.29 6.12
N CYS A 223 -16.68 11.11 4.93
CA CYS A 223 -16.87 9.83 4.31
C CYS A 223 -15.54 9.23 3.86
N ARG A 224 -15.37 7.93 4.13
CA ARG A 224 -14.23 7.13 3.65
C ARG A 224 -14.08 7.34 2.13
N PRO A 225 -12.89 7.26 1.54
CA PRO A 225 -12.65 7.68 0.15
C PRO A 225 -13.50 6.99 -0.92
N TRP A 226 -14.11 5.84 -0.58
CA TRP A 226 -15.02 5.08 -1.43
C TRP A 226 -16.51 5.42 -1.21
N CYS A 227 -16.83 6.36 -0.32
CA CYS A 227 -18.18 6.84 -0.07
C CYS A 227 -18.51 8.15 -0.83
N ILE A 228 -17.51 8.75 -1.50
CA ILE A 228 -17.62 9.95 -2.35
C ILE A 228 -17.73 9.49 -3.80
#